data_AF-A0A7J8BD91-F1
#
_entry.id   AF-A0A7J8BD91-F1
#
_cell.length_a   1.000
_cell.length_b   1.000
_cell.length_c   1.000
_cell.angle_alpha   90.00
_cell.angle_beta   90.00
_cell.angle_gamma   90.00
#
_symmetry.space_group_name_H-M   'P 1'
#
loop_
_entity.id
_entity.type
_entity.pdbx_description
1 polymer ?
#
loop_
_entity_poly.entity_id
_entity_poly.type
_entity_poly.pdbx_seq_one_letter_code
_entity_poly.pdbx_strand_id
1 'polypeptide(L)'
;MSTSTCSFKDRTVDLIGRCYFTEICKCKLKDIACLKCGNIVGYHVIVPCCSCLLSCNNGHFWMFHSQAVYGINRLDSTGANFLLWGNLPEIEESTDEDILDVSAEECIR
;
A
#
# COMPACT_ATOMS: atom_id res chain seq x y z
N MET A 1 4.17 14.95 25.49
CA MET A 1 2.91 14.54 24.88
C MET A 1 2.82 15.16 23.50
N SER A 2 3.19 14.41 22.47
CA SER A 2 2.98 14.80 21.08
C SER A 2 2.11 13.71 20.47
N THR A 3 0.80 13.93 20.47
CA THR A 3 -0.11 13.15 19.65
C THR A 3 0.32 13.36 18.20
N SER A 4 0.92 12.34 17.58
CA SER A 4 1.18 12.38 16.14
C SER A 4 -0.17 12.17 15.44
N THR A 5 -0.94 13.25 15.37
CA THR A 5 -2.03 13.35 14.39
C THR A 5 -1.35 13.29 13.03
N CYS A 6 -1.37 12.10 12.42
CA CYS A 6 -0.91 11.91 11.06
C CYS A 6 -1.82 12.76 10.15
N SER A 7 -1.40 14.00 9.91
CA SER A 7 -2.13 14.96 9.09
C SER A 7 -2.23 14.39 7.68
N PHE A 8 -3.39 14.48 7.04
CA PHE A 8 -3.61 14.11 5.63
C PHE A 8 -2.63 14.79 4.63
N LYS A 9 -1.75 15.68 5.10
CA LYS A 9 -0.67 16.33 4.35
C LYS A 9 0.47 15.40 3.87
N ASP A 10 0.56 14.16 4.34
CA ASP A 10 1.68 13.25 3.99
C ASP A 10 1.39 12.24 2.87
N ARG A 11 0.26 12.33 2.17
CA ARG A 11 0.01 11.46 1.02
C ARG A 11 0.93 11.85 -0.14
N THR A 12 1.79 10.93 -0.56
CA THR A 12 2.76 11.16 -1.66
C THR A 12 2.39 10.43 -2.94
N VAL A 13 1.54 9.40 -2.85
CA VAL A 13 0.99 8.63 -3.97
C VAL A 13 -0.49 8.39 -3.69
N ASP A 14 -1.35 8.53 -4.70
CA ASP A 14 -2.79 8.24 -4.57
C ASP A 14 -3.37 7.72 -5.90
N LEU A 15 -4.57 7.16 -5.83
CA LEU A 15 -5.35 6.64 -6.94
C LEU A 15 -5.90 7.79 -7.79
N ILE A 16 -5.73 7.71 -9.11
CA ILE A 16 -6.23 8.71 -10.04
C ILE A 16 -7.09 8.09 -11.15
N GLY A 17 -7.83 8.94 -11.86
CA GLY A 17 -8.58 8.53 -13.05
C GLY A 17 -9.75 7.58 -12.77
N ARG A 18 -10.19 6.88 -13.83
CA ARG A 18 -11.26 5.88 -13.78
C ARG A 18 -10.67 4.49 -13.68
N CYS A 19 -11.47 3.55 -13.19
CA CYS A 19 -11.09 2.15 -13.25
C CYS A 19 -11.11 1.66 -14.70
N TYR A 20 -10.21 0.74 -15.02
CA TYR A 20 -10.11 0.12 -16.34
C TYR A 20 -9.74 -1.36 -16.21
N PHE A 21 -9.78 -2.06 -17.35
CA PHE A 21 -9.42 -3.47 -17.48
C PHE A 21 -8.38 -3.60 -18.58
N THR A 22 -7.60 -4.68 -18.56
CA THR A 22 -6.63 -4.99 -19.62
C THR A 22 -7.10 -6.22 -20.40
N GLU A 23 -6.50 -6.46 -21.56
CA GLU A 23 -6.79 -7.67 -22.34
C GLU A 23 -6.17 -8.94 -21.72
N ILE A 24 -5.17 -8.77 -20.84
CA ILE A 24 -4.38 -9.87 -20.28
C ILE A 24 -5.08 -10.49 -19.06
N CYS A 25 -5.80 -9.70 -18.26
CA CYS A 25 -6.53 -10.19 -17.11
C CYS A 25 -7.81 -9.40 -16.84
N LYS A 26 -8.78 -10.08 -16.19
CA LYS A 26 -10.07 -9.50 -15.80
C LYS A 26 -10.02 -8.67 -14.51
N CYS A 27 -8.82 -8.31 -14.03
CA CYS A 27 -8.69 -7.48 -12.85
C CYS A 27 -9.20 -6.06 -13.13
N LYS A 28 -9.94 -5.48 -12.19
CA LYS A 28 -10.29 -4.06 -12.22
C LYS A 28 -9.12 -3.27 -11.68
N LEU A 29 -8.52 -2.44 -12.53
CA LEU A 29 -7.33 -1.66 -12.20
C LEU A 29 -7.66 -0.18 -12.09
N LYS A 30 -6.80 0.57 -11.40
CA LYS A 30 -6.83 2.03 -11.36
C LYS A 30 -5.41 2.57 -11.26
N ASP A 31 -5.11 3.61 -12.02
CA ASP A 31 -3.77 4.22 -12.02
C ASP A 31 -3.45 4.83 -10.65
N ILE A 32 -2.18 4.80 -10.29
CA ILE A 32 -1.63 5.54 -9.14
C ILE A 32 -0.64 6.58 -9.65
N ALA A 33 -0.69 7.77 -9.07
CA ALA A 33 0.20 8.88 -9.43
C ALA A 33 0.92 9.44 -8.21
N CYS A 34 2.14 9.92 -8.44
CA CYS A 34 2.86 10.70 -7.46
C CYS A 34 2.21 12.08 -7.33
N LEU A 35 1.72 12.41 -6.14
CA LEU A 35 1.04 13.70 -5.88
C LEU A 35 2.00 14.90 -5.90
N LYS A 36 3.31 14.67 -5.90
CA LYS A 36 4.32 15.73 -5.97
C LYS A 36 4.66 16.12 -7.41
N CYS A 37 4.88 15.15 -8.29
CA CYS A 37 5.30 15.42 -9.69
C CYS A 37 4.21 15.17 -10.73
N GLY A 38 3.07 14.58 -10.35
CA GLY A 38 1.93 14.33 -11.24
C GLY A 38 2.07 13.13 -12.18
N ASN A 39 3.22 12.47 -12.22
CA ASN A 39 3.44 11.32 -13.09
C ASN A 39 2.68 10.08 -12.57
N ILE A 40 2.16 9.29 -13.51
CA ILE A 40 1.68 7.93 -13.24
C ILE A 40 2.89 7.08 -12.88
N VAL A 41 2.84 6.45 -11.71
CA VAL A 41 3.92 5.62 -11.18
C VAL A 41 3.59 4.13 -11.19
N GLY A 42 2.36 3.77 -11.51
CA GLY A 42 1.90 2.39 -11.47
C GLY A 42 0.39 2.27 -11.54
N TYR A 43 -0.11 1.12 -11.08
CA TYR A 43 -1.53 0.86 -10.90
C TYR A 43 -1.80 0.08 -9.61
N HIS A 44 -3.04 0.19 -9.13
CA HIS A 44 -3.58 -0.63 -8.06
C HIS A 44 -4.65 -1.57 -8.59
N VAL A 45 -4.63 -2.83 -8.16
CA VAL A 45 -5.68 -3.81 -8.43
C VAL A 45 -6.82 -3.57 -7.44
N ILE A 46 -7.86 -2.88 -7.90
CA ILE A 46 -9.06 -2.58 -7.11
C ILE A 46 -9.87 -3.84 -6.84
N VAL A 47 -10.03 -4.68 -7.86
CA VAL A 47 -10.71 -5.99 -7.73
C VAL A 47 -9.87 -7.04 -8.46
N PRO A 48 -9.23 -7.99 -7.75
CA PRO A 48 -8.52 -9.09 -8.39
C PRO A 48 -9.52 -10.06 -9.02
N CYS A 49 -9.18 -10.63 -10.18
CA CYS A 49 -9.94 -11.75 -10.73
C CYS A 49 -9.62 -13.04 -9.96
N CYS A 50 -10.49 -14.05 -10.05
CA CYS A 50 -10.31 -15.33 -9.33
C CYS A 50 -8.94 -15.98 -9.59
N SER A 51 -8.45 -15.93 -10.83
CA SER A 51 -7.14 -16.51 -11.18
C SER A 51 -5.99 -15.78 -10.48
N CYS A 52 -6.00 -14.45 -10.44
CA CYS A 52 -4.97 -13.69 -9.72
C CYS A 52 -5.05 -13.86 -8.21
N LEU A 53 -6.28 -13.95 -7.67
CA LEU A 53 -6.50 -14.15 -6.24
C LEU A 53 -6.00 -15.52 -5.76
N LEU A 54 -6.22 -16.57 -6.55
CA LEU A 54 -5.81 -17.94 -6.24
C LEU A 54 -4.36 -18.25 -6.62
N SER A 55 -3.70 -17.36 -7.37
CA SER A 55 -2.28 -17.50 -7.69
C SER A 55 -1.40 -17.18 -6.48
N CYS A 56 -0.14 -17.62 -6.50
CA CYS A 56 0.83 -17.21 -5.50
C CYS A 56 1.10 -15.70 -5.63
N ASN A 57 0.64 -14.93 -4.65
CA ASN A 57 0.87 -13.51 -4.52
C ASN A 57 1.23 -13.18 -3.06
N ASN A 58 1.84 -12.02 -2.83
CA ASN A 58 2.26 -11.55 -1.50
C ASN A 58 1.20 -10.67 -0.81
N GLY A 59 -0.05 -10.67 -1.30
CA GLY A 59 -1.12 -9.79 -0.82
C GLY A 59 -0.95 -8.30 -1.19
N HIS A 60 0.06 -7.93 -1.98
CA HIS A 60 0.31 -6.55 -2.35
C HIS A 60 -0.26 -6.23 -3.73
N PHE A 61 -1.39 -5.49 -3.74
CA PHE A 61 -2.11 -5.14 -4.97
C PHE A 61 -1.67 -3.80 -5.58
N TRP A 62 -0.58 -3.21 -5.10
CA TRP A 62 0.01 -2.00 -5.67
C TRP A 62 1.23 -2.38 -6.51
N MET A 63 1.19 -2.05 -7.79
CA MET A 63 2.25 -2.38 -8.74
C MET A 63 2.82 -1.09 -9.30
N PHE A 64 4.11 -0.86 -9.05
CA PHE A 64 4.83 0.26 -9.64
C PHE A 64 5.44 -0.12 -10.98
N HIS A 65 5.41 0.81 -11.93
CA HIS A 65 6.16 0.67 -13.17
C HIS A 65 7.65 0.86 -12.88
N SER A 66 8.46 -0.14 -13.23
CA SER A 66 9.91 -0.15 -12.98
C SER A 66 10.65 1.04 -13.61
N GLN A 67 10.11 1.60 -14.69
CA GLN A 67 10.67 2.79 -15.35
C GLN A 67 10.24 4.12 -14.71
N ALA A 68 9.23 4.12 -13.85
CA ALA A 68 8.67 5.33 -13.25
C ALA A 68 9.16 5.57 -11.81
N VAL A 69 9.71 4.54 -11.16
CA VAL A 69 10.20 4.61 -9.78
C VAL A 69 11.54 3.88 -9.64
N TYR A 70 12.29 4.26 -8.62
CA TYR A 70 13.44 3.49 -8.15
C TYR A 70 13.34 3.32 -6.64
N GLY A 71 13.79 2.16 -6.14
CA GLY A 71 13.79 1.86 -4.72
C GLY A 71 15.04 2.43 -4.04
N ILE A 72 14.88 2.92 -2.81
CA ILE A 72 15.98 3.26 -1.91
C ILE A 72 15.70 2.57 -0.59
N ASN A 73 16.69 1.85 -0.06
CA ASN A 73 16.56 1.23 1.26
C ASN A 73 16.47 2.32 2.34
N ARG A 74 15.51 2.15 3.25
CA ARG A 74 15.41 3.03 4.41
C ARG A 74 16.54 2.71 5.38
N LEU A 75 17.11 3.75 5.98
CA LEU A 75 18.04 3.60 7.08
C LEU A 75 17.27 3.51 8.39
N ASP A 76 17.86 2.83 9.37
CA ASP A 76 17.35 2.81 10.74
C ASP A 76 17.54 4.17 11.44
N SER A 77 17.13 4.27 12.70
CA SER A 77 17.26 5.51 13.49
C SER A 77 18.72 5.93 13.73
N THR A 78 19.69 5.03 13.54
CA THR A 78 21.11 5.35 13.66
C THR A 78 21.65 6.02 12.39
N GLY A 79 20.95 5.85 11.26
CA GLY A 79 21.40 6.31 9.95
C GLY A 79 22.59 5.53 9.38
N ALA A 80 23.05 4.47 10.05
CA ALA A 80 24.22 3.70 9.64
C ALA A 80 23.87 2.36 9.00
N ASN A 81 22.73 1.75 9.37
CA ASN A 81 22.29 0.46 8.84
C ASN A 81 20.95 0.57 8.14
N PHE A 82 20.62 -0.46 7.34
CA PHE A 82 19.30 -0.58 6.74
C PHE A 82 18.25 -0.97 7.78
N LEU A 83 17.06 -0.37 7.66
CA LEU A 83 15.89 -0.73 8.43
C LEU A 83 15.36 -2.09 7.94
N LEU A 84 15.40 -3.08 8.82
CA LEU A 84 14.90 -4.44 8.56
C LEU A 84 13.67 -4.73 9.40
N TRP A 85 12.76 -5.56 8.88
CA TRP A 85 11.52 -5.95 9.57
C TRP A 85 11.77 -6.58 10.94
N GLY A 86 12.79 -7.44 11.07
CA GLY A 86 13.14 -8.09 12.33
C GLY A 86 13.72 -7.16 13.40
N ASN A 87 14.03 -5.91 13.04
CA ASN A 87 14.59 -4.89 13.93
C ASN A 87 13.57 -3.77 14.21
N LEU A 88 12.31 -3.93 13.81
CA LEU A 88 11.28 -2.95 14.13
C LEU A 88 11.00 -2.97 15.64
N PRO A 89 10.85 -1.79 16.27
CA PRO A 89 10.50 -1.74 17.68
C PRO A 89 9.12 -2.37 17.89
N GLU A 90 8.96 -3.09 19.01
CA GLU A 90 7.66 -3.58 19.45
C GLU A 90 6.75 -2.37 19.68
N ILE A 91 5.50 -2.48 19.21
CA ILE A 91 4.49 -1.47 19.52
C ILE A 91 4.21 -1.58 21.01
N GLU A 92 4.42 -0.48 21.75
CA GLU A 92 3.89 -0.36 23.11
C GLU A 92 2.36 -0.47 23.00
N GLU A 93 1.78 -1.56 23.52
CA GLU A 93 0.33 -1.73 23.57
C GLU A 93 -0.28 -0.57 24.38
N SER A 94 -0.88 0.39 23.69
CA SER A 94 -1.76 1.37 24.33
C SER A 94 -2.96 0.60 24.87
N THR A 95 -3.17 0.64 26.18
CA THR A 95 -4.25 -0.06 26.93
C THR A 95 -5.67 0.42 26.61
N ASP A 96 -5.91 0.97 25.42
CA ASP A 96 -7.22 1.41 24.99
C ASP A 96 -7.86 0.28 24.18
N GLU A 97 -8.51 -0.64 24.90
CA GLU A 97 -9.41 -1.65 24.35
C GLU A 97 -10.62 -0.97 23.69
N ASP A 98 -10.52 -0.65 22.40
CA ASP A 98 -11.69 -0.36 21.57
C ASP A 98 -11.94 -1.51 20.60
N ILE A 99 -12.95 -2.30 20.97
CA ILE A 99 -13.57 -3.40 20.25
C ILE A 99 -13.95 -2.94 18.83
N LEU A 100 -13.31 -3.50 17.81
CA LEU A 100 -13.87 -3.56 16.45
C LEU A 100 -13.88 -5.01 15.98
N ASP A 101 -15.03 -5.65 16.20
CA ASP A 101 -15.45 -6.87 15.54
C ASP A 101 -15.49 -6.65 14.03
N VAL A 102 -14.41 -7.00 13.34
CA VAL A 102 -14.40 -7.16 11.89
C VAL A 102 -14.56 -8.65 11.63
N SER A 103 -15.82 -9.08 11.54
CA SER A 103 -16.19 -10.38 10.97
C SER A 103 -15.47 -10.56 9.64
N ALA A 104 -14.89 -11.74 9.45
CA ALA A 104 -14.09 -12.12 8.29
C ALA A 104 -14.93 -12.36 7.02
N GLU A 105 -16.18 -11.88 6.94
CA GLU A 105 -17.13 -12.18 5.87
C GLU A 105 -17.25 -11.10 4.77
N GLU A 106 -16.52 -9.99 4.81
CA GLU A 106 -16.55 -8.99 3.71
C GLU A 106 -15.35 -9.06 2.76
N CYS A 107 -14.83 -10.26 2.52
CA CYS A 107 -14.10 -10.57 1.29
C CYS A 107 -15.11 -10.89 0.17
N ILE A 108 -15.85 -9.89 -0.31
CA ILE A 108 -16.49 -9.74 -1.63
C ILE A 108 -17.34 -8.46 -1.55
N ARG A 109 -16.88 -7.36 -2.13
CA ARG A 109 -17.74 -6.34 -2.76
C ARG A 109 -16.94 -5.46 -3.73
#